data_AF-Q4QKT1-F1
#
_entry.id   AF-Q4QKT1-F1
#
_cell.length_a   1.000
_cell.length_b   1.000
_cell.length_c   1.000
_cell.angle_alpha   90.00
_cell.angle_beta   90.00
_cell.angle_gamma   90.00
#
_symmetry.space_group_name_H-M   'P 1'
#
loop_
_entity.id
_entity.type
_entity.pdbx_description
1 polymer ?
#
loop_
_entity_poly.entity_id
_entity_poly.type
_entity_poly.pdbx_seq_one_letter_code
_entity_poly.pdbx_strand_id
1 'polypeptide(L)'
;MEVERPADKQGNREKTVGFKLPDGTIRVTDKGFDYNVGRLNYKPNLDLYPEKLAHAFAKVEMKGGEFKHDFELLAKHMAEMKQTLSLDGKKLTVDQMLQVRDSLTKNFKFAAGVLSAESKDLLKSKTGTVWLSDDTLIKQFNSRDGQDFGLESYALFPDLFNQPDIVLQDNDRFYFIKNFEKQRILGVIKHLSKFNEIFVLSAREINIKEVEKMKGKLAVIK
;
A
#
# COMPACT_ATOMS: atom_id res chain seq x y z
N MET A 1 -0.71 -27.73 -17.57
CA MET A 1 0.50 -28.16 -18.34
C MET A 1 1.51 -27.04 -18.25
N GLU A 2 2.80 -27.34 -18.04
CA GLU A 2 3.84 -26.30 -18.07
C GLU A 2 3.99 -25.74 -19.48
N VAL A 3 3.97 -24.41 -19.60
CA VAL A 3 4.06 -23.68 -20.86
C VAL A 3 4.86 -22.41 -20.69
N GLU A 4 5.51 -21.95 -21.76
CA GLU A 4 6.21 -20.68 -21.78
C GLU A 4 5.23 -19.54 -22.08
N ARG A 5 5.27 -18.47 -21.28
CA ARG A 5 4.53 -17.23 -21.58
C ARG A 5 5.03 -16.63 -22.90
N PRO A 6 4.15 -15.95 -23.66
CA PRO A 6 4.58 -15.10 -24.76
C PRO A 6 5.67 -14.12 -24.30
N ALA A 7 6.64 -13.85 -25.16
CA ALA A 7 7.74 -12.96 -24.83
C ALA A 7 7.22 -11.58 -24.43
N ASP A 8 7.76 -11.02 -23.34
CA ASP A 8 7.47 -9.63 -22.99
C ASP A 8 8.06 -8.65 -24.04
N LYS A 9 7.79 -7.36 -23.90
CA LYS A 9 8.31 -6.33 -24.82
C LYS A 9 9.84 -6.25 -24.86
N GLN A 10 10.53 -6.92 -23.94
CA GLN A 10 11.99 -6.99 -23.84
C GLN A 10 12.54 -8.37 -24.28
N GLY A 11 11.67 -9.29 -24.71
CA GLY A 11 12.04 -10.60 -25.22
C GLY A 11 12.15 -11.71 -24.16
N ASN A 12 11.88 -11.43 -22.88
CA ASN A 12 12.03 -12.43 -21.81
C ASN A 12 10.87 -13.44 -21.83
N ARG A 13 11.19 -14.72 -21.58
CA ARG A 13 10.24 -15.83 -21.51
C ARG A 13 10.34 -16.53 -20.16
N GLU A 14 9.20 -16.89 -19.58
CA GLU A 14 9.09 -17.54 -18.28
C GLU A 14 8.15 -18.75 -18.38
N LYS A 15 8.46 -19.80 -17.61
CA LYS A 15 7.60 -21.00 -17.50
C LYS A 15 6.46 -20.76 -16.51
N THR A 16 5.27 -21.22 -16.85
CA THR A 16 4.06 -21.11 -16.02
C THR A 16 3.10 -22.28 -16.30
N VAL A 17 1.99 -22.37 -15.57
CA VAL A 17 0.98 -23.42 -15.74
C VAL A 17 -0.18 -22.90 -16.60
N GLY A 18 -0.32 -23.46 -17.80
CA GLY A 18 -1.40 -23.14 -18.73
C GLY A 18 -2.62 -24.06 -18.56
N PHE A 19 -3.81 -23.48 -18.75
CA PHE A 19 -5.08 -24.20 -18.85
C PHE A 19 -5.36 -24.53 -20.32
N LYS A 20 -5.52 -25.82 -20.64
CA LYS A 20 -5.78 -26.30 -22.00
C LYS A 20 -7.28 -26.46 -22.21
N LEU A 21 -7.82 -25.75 -23.19
CA LEU A 21 -9.22 -25.84 -23.58
C LEU A 21 -9.48 -27.09 -24.45
N PRO A 22 -10.74 -27.56 -24.55
CA PRO A 22 -11.10 -28.72 -25.38
C PRO A 22 -10.75 -28.56 -26.87
N ASP A 23 -10.66 -27.32 -27.36
CA ASP A 23 -10.24 -26.96 -28.71
C ASP A 23 -8.71 -27.00 -28.92
N GLY A 24 -7.95 -27.36 -27.88
CA GLY A 24 -6.50 -27.44 -27.90
C GLY A 24 -5.77 -26.12 -27.63
N THR A 25 -6.48 -25.00 -27.53
CA THR A 25 -5.87 -23.70 -27.22
C THR A 25 -5.43 -23.65 -25.75
N ILE A 26 -4.33 -22.97 -25.49
CA ILE A 26 -3.76 -22.86 -24.16
C ILE A 26 -3.93 -21.42 -23.69
N ARG A 27 -4.69 -21.24 -22.61
CA ARG A 27 -4.81 -19.96 -21.92
C ARG A 27 -3.77 -19.90 -20.81
N VAL A 28 -3.01 -18.83 -20.82
CA VAL A 28 -1.94 -18.58 -19.85
C VAL A 28 -2.28 -17.29 -19.11
N THR A 29 -2.15 -17.34 -17.79
CA THR A 29 -2.47 -16.21 -16.92
C THR A 29 -1.34 -15.17 -16.95
N ASP A 30 -1.69 -13.90 -16.74
CA ASP A 30 -0.71 -12.81 -16.67
C ASP A 30 0.29 -13.03 -15.52
N LYS A 31 1.49 -12.42 -15.60
CA LYS A 31 2.57 -12.58 -14.62
C LYS A 31 2.13 -12.37 -13.17
N GLY A 32 1.17 -11.49 -12.93
CA GLY A 32 0.62 -11.21 -11.60
C GLY A 32 -0.36 -12.26 -11.05
N PHE A 33 -0.88 -13.17 -11.86
CA PHE A 33 -2.01 -14.05 -11.48
C PHE A 33 -1.68 -15.07 -10.38
N ASP A 34 -0.42 -15.51 -10.31
CA ASP A 34 0.02 -16.58 -9.41
C ASP A 34 0.31 -16.09 -7.97
N TYR A 35 0.27 -14.77 -7.69
CA TYR A 35 0.59 -14.19 -6.37
C TYR A 35 -0.55 -14.25 -5.33
N ASN A 36 -1.63 -14.98 -5.63
CA ASN A 36 -2.94 -14.72 -5.03
C ASN A 36 -3.42 -15.75 -3.99
N VAL A 37 -2.54 -16.55 -3.40
CA VAL A 37 -2.94 -17.54 -2.39
C VAL A 37 -3.42 -16.82 -1.11
N GLY A 38 -4.72 -16.89 -0.81
CA GLY A 38 -5.33 -16.37 0.43
C GLY A 38 -5.84 -14.92 0.41
N ARG A 39 -5.98 -14.27 -0.76
CA ARG A 39 -6.51 -12.88 -0.88
C ARG A 39 -7.92 -12.87 -1.47
N LEU A 40 -8.82 -12.04 -0.93
CA LEU A 40 -10.19 -11.91 -1.44
C LEU A 40 -10.26 -11.18 -2.80
N ASN A 41 -9.39 -10.19 -3.03
CA ASN A 41 -9.32 -9.44 -4.28
C ASN A 41 -7.97 -9.66 -4.98
N TYR A 42 -8.00 -9.92 -6.29
CA TYR A 42 -6.80 -10.03 -7.11
C TYR A 42 -6.09 -8.68 -7.24
N LYS A 43 -4.78 -8.66 -6.95
CA LYS A 43 -3.86 -7.56 -7.29
C LYS A 43 -2.55 -8.14 -7.85
N PRO A 44 -2.06 -7.63 -9.01
CA PRO A 44 -0.81 -8.10 -9.58
C PRO A 44 0.38 -7.76 -8.67
N ASN A 45 1.40 -8.62 -8.64
CA ASN A 45 2.67 -8.26 -8.04
C ASN A 45 3.39 -7.23 -8.91
N LEU A 46 3.40 -5.96 -8.50
CA LEU A 46 3.96 -4.86 -9.29
C LEU A 46 5.48 -4.95 -9.47
N ASP A 47 6.18 -5.78 -8.69
CA ASP A 47 7.62 -6.04 -8.85
C ASP A 47 7.96 -6.73 -10.18
N LEU A 48 6.97 -7.37 -10.81
CA LEU A 48 7.15 -8.09 -12.08
C LEU A 48 6.95 -7.18 -13.31
N TYR A 49 6.68 -5.90 -13.11
CA TYR A 49 6.35 -4.93 -14.16
C TYR A 49 7.38 -3.80 -14.20
N PRO A 50 7.61 -3.18 -15.38
CA PRO A 50 8.46 -1.99 -15.47
C PRO A 50 7.97 -0.87 -14.55
N GLU A 51 8.89 -0.19 -13.87
CA GLU A 51 8.57 0.80 -12.82
C GLU A 51 7.51 1.82 -13.26
N LYS A 52 7.63 2.38 -14.47
CA LYS A 52 6.65 3.35 -15.00
C LYS A 52 5.23 2.78 -15.09
N LEU A 53 5.09 1.51 -15.50
CA LEU A 53 3.79 0.85 -15.61
C LEU A 53 3.24 0.52 -14.23
N ALA A 54 4.11 0.00 -13.35
CA ALA A 54 3.81 -0.31 -11.96
C ALA A 54 3.30 0.94 -11.20
N HIS A 55 3.99 2.07 -11.39
CA HIS A 55 3.61 3.37 -10.84
C HIS A 55 2.25 3.85 -11.37
N ALA A 56 2.04 3.77 -12.70
CA ALA A 56 0.76 4.14 -13.30
C ALA A 56 -0.40 3.27 -12.78
N PHE A 57 -0.17 1.97 -12.57
CA PHE A 57 -1.14 1.07 -11.97
C PHE A 57 -1.53 1.54 -10.56
N ALA A 58 -0.56 1.80 -9.69
CA ALA A 58 -0.83 2.28 -8.33
C ALA A 58 -1.59 3.63 -8.33
N LYS A 59 -1.33 4.52 -9.29
CA LYS A 59 -2.10 5.77 -9.47
C LYS A 59 -3.56 5.52 -9.82
N VAL A 60 -3.83 4.56 -10.70
CA VAL A 60 -5.20 4.17 -11.06
C VAL A 60 -5.88 3.49 -9.88
N GLU A 61 -5.19 2.62 -9.16
CA GLU A 61 -5.74 1.88 -8.02
C GLU A 61 -6.14 2.82 -6.87
N MET A 62 -5.25 3.71 -6.46
CA MET A 62 -5.50 4.64 -5.34
C MET A 62 -6.51 5.75 -5.67
N LYS A 63 -6.90 5.90 -6.94
CA LYS A 63 -7.97 6.78 -7.42
C LYS A 63 -9.19 5.99 -7.92
N GLY A 64 -9.13 4.67 -7.88
CA GLY A 64 -10.09 3.78 -8.50
C GLY A 64 -11.38 3.66 -7.71
N GLY A 65 -12.45 3.29 -8.41
CA GLY A 65 -13.77 3.09 -7.79
C GLY A 65 -13.78 2.01 -6.70
N GLU A 66 -12.98 0.95 -6.86
CA GLU A 66 -12.85 -0.13 -5.86
C GLU A 66 -12.28 0.40 -4.55
N PHE A 67 -11.12 1.08 -4.60
CA PHE A 67 -10.51 1.66 -3.40
C PHE A 67 -11.45 2.67 -2.72
N LYS A 68 -12.10 3.54 -3.51
CA LYS A 68 -13.08 4.50 -2.99
C LYS A 68 -14.22 3.80 -2.26
N HIS A 69 -14.82 2.80 -2.89
CA HIS A 69 -15.94 2.04 -2.31
C HIS A 69 -15.54 1.35 -1.00
N ASP A 70 -14.42 0.64 -1.00
CA ASP A 70 -13.94 -0.09 0.18
C ASP A 70 -13.55 0.86 1.31
N PHE A 71 -12.91 1.99 0.98
CA PHE A 71 -12.58 3.04 1.94
C PHE A 71 -13.84 3.61 2.62
N GLU A 72 -14.85 3.99 1.83
CA GLU A 72 -16.10 4.55 2.34
C GLU A 72 -16.86 3.52 3.20
N LEU A 73 -16.88 2.26 2.77
CA LEU A 73 -17.50 1.16 3.53
C LEU A 73 -16.81 0.93 4.87
N LEU A 74 -15.48 0.85 4.88
CA LEU A 74 -14.69 0.67 6.11
C LEU A 74 -14.82 1.89 7.04
N ALA A 75 -14.82 3.10 6.49
CA ALA A 75 -15.00 4.33 7.27
C ALA A 75 -16.38 4.37 7.94
N LYS A 76 -17.44 4.00 7.20
CA LYS A 76 -18.80 3.91 7.73
C LYS A 76 -18.90 2.90 8.86
N HIS A 77 -18.43 1.67 8.65
CA HIS A 77 -18.48 0.63 9.68
C HIS A 77 -17.64 1.01 10.91
N MET A 78 -16.48 1.64 10.72
CA MET A 78 -15.68 2.13 11.84
C MET A 78 -16.44 3.18 12.66
N ALA A 79 -17.14 4.11 12.00
CA ALA A 79 -17.94 5.12 12.68
C ALA A 79 -19.10 4.50 13.49
N GLU A 80 -19.81 3.51 12.92
CA GLU A 80 -20.87 2.76 13.61
C GLU A 80 -20.33 1.99 14.84
N MET A 81 -19.16 1.35 14.69
CA MET A 81 -18.48 0.66 15.79
C MET A 81 -18.02 1.65 16.87
N LYS A 82 -17.51 2.83 16.48
CA LYS A 82 -17.15 3.89 17.44
C LYS A 82 -18.35 4.36 18.26
N GLN A 83 -19.51 4.54 17.64
CA GLN A 83 -20.73 4.94 18.35
C GLN A 83 -21.19 3.89 19.36
N THR A 84 -20.95 2.61 19.06
CA THR A 84 -21.35 1.48 19.91
C THR A 84 -20.36 1.23 21.04
N LEU A 85 -19.05 1.35 20.76
CA LEU A 85 -17.98 0.96 21.69
C LEU A 85 -17.39 2.15 22.47
N SER A 86 -17.44 3.37 21.93
CA SER A 86 -16.93 4.54 22.63
C SER A 86 -18.03 5.31 23.34
N LEU A 87 -17.96 5.33 24.66
CA LEU A 87 -18.60 6.38 25.45
C LEU A 87 -17.92 7.72 25.07
N ASP A 88 -18.71 8.69 24.60
CA ASP A 88 -18.30 10.05 24.18
C ASP A 88 -17.56 10.22 22.83
N GLY A 89 -17.56 9.23 21.93
CA GLY A 89 -16.91 9.41 20.60
C GLY A 89 -15.39 9.57 20.64
N LYS A 90 -14.75 9.08 21.70
CA LYS A 90 -13.29 9.02 21.86
C LYS A 90 -12.69 7.90 21.01
N LYS A 91 -11.37 7.91 20.88
CA LYS A 91 -10.61 6.83 20.22
C LYS A 91 -10.86 5.51 20.94
N LEU A 92 -11.09 4.45 20.18
CA LEU A 92 -11.23 3.10 20.70
C LEU A 92 -9.93 2.63 21.36
N THR A 93 -10.07 1.92 22.47
CA THR A 93 -8.96 1.26 23.17
C THR A 93 -8.40 0.10 22.34
N VAL A 94 -7.27 -0.47 22.79
CA VAL A 94 -6.64 -1.62 22.12
C VAL A 94 -7.61 -2.81 22.01
N ASP A 95 -8.31 -3.13 23.11
CA ASP A 95 -9.23 -4.27 23.16
C ASP A 95 -10.46 -4.06 22.28
N GLN A 96 -11.00 -2.85 22.25
CA GLN A 96 -12.09 -2.47 21.35
C GLN A 96 -11.66 -2.52 19.88
N MET A 97 -10.42 -2.13 19.59
CA MET A 97 -9.85 -2.24 18.24
C MET A 97 -9.65 -3.68 17.80
N LEU A 98 -9.42 -4.64 18.72
CA LEU A 98 -9.39 -6.05 18.39
C LEU A 98 -10.76 -6.52 17.91
N GLN A 99 -11.83 -6.16 18.61
CA GLN A 99 -13.21 -6.47 18.20
C GLN A 99 -13.56 -5.90 16.83
N VAL A 100 -13.13 -4.67 16.55
CA VAL A 100 -13.31 -4.04 15.23
C VAL A 100 -12.54 -4.78 14.14
N ARG A 101 -11.29 -5.19 14.40
CA ARG A 101 -10.50 -5.94 13.42
C ARG A 101 -11.11 -7.29 13.10
N ASP A 102 -11.52 -8.03 14.13
CA ASP A 102 -12.13 -9.34 13.96
C ASP A 102 -13.43 -9.28 13.14
N SER A 103 -14.15 -8.15 13.16
CA SER A 103 -15.38 -7.97 12.38
C SER A 103 -15.18 -7.33 11.00
N LEU A 104 -14.21 -6.42 10.85
CA LEU A 104 -14.05 -5.59 9.64
C LEU A 104 -12.89 -5.99 8.73
N THR A 105 -11.86 -6.67 9.23
CA THR A 105 -10.71 -7.05 8.41
C THR A 105 -11.14 -8.09 7.38
N LYS A 106 -11.05 -7.72 6.11
CA LYS A 106 -11.31 -8.55 4.93
C LYS A 106 -10.02 -8.95 4.21
N ASN A 107 -8.87 -8.70 4.83
CA ASN A 107 -7.55 -8.90 4.23
C ASN A 107 -7.39 -8.17 2.89
N PHE A 108 -8.03 -7.00 2.75
CA PHE A 108 -7.83 -6.18 1.57
C PHE A 108 -6.42 -5.59 1.57
N LYS A 109 -5.78 -5.64 0.41
CA LYS A 109 -4.48 -5.03 0.14
C LYS A 109 -4.60 -4.22 -1.14
N PHE A 110 -4.33 -2.93 -1.06
CA PHE A 110 -4.25 -2.03 -2.21
C PHE A 110 -2.79 -1.73 -2.53
N ALA A 111 -2.39 -1.69 -3.80
CA ALA A 111 -1.06 -1.23 -4.17
C ALA A 111 -1.00 0.30 -4.07
N ALA A 112 -0.60 0.78 -2.89
CA ALA A 112 -0.49 2.19 -2.55
C ALA A 112 0.60 2.92 -3.34
N GLY A 113 1.60 2.20 -3.84
CA GLY A 113 2.69 2.77 -4.60
C GLY A 113 3.74 1.72 -4.94
N VAL A 114 4.72 2.15 -5.70
CA VAL A 114 5.90 1.34 -6.02
C VAL A 114 7.14 2.18 -5.80
N LEU A 115 8.06 1.67 -4.98
CA LEU A 115 9.36 2.30 -4.76
C LEU A 115 10.13 2.41 -6.07
N SER A 116 10.78 3.55 -6.30
CA SER A 116 11.75 3.68 -7.39
C SER A 116 12.94 2.74 -7.19
N ALA A 117 13.68 2.45 -8.27
CA ALA A 117 14.94 1.70 -8.18
C ALA A 117 15.88 2.28 -7.10
N GLU A 118 16.04 3.61 -7.06
CA GLU A 118 16.81 4.32 -6.03
C GLU A 118 16.29 4.01 -4.61
N SER A 119 14.97 4.12 -4.39
CA SER A 119 14.39 3.88 -3.07
C SER A 119 14.50 2.41 -2.66
N LYS A 120 14.39 1.47 -3.61
CA LYS A 120 14.60 0.03 -3.35
C LYS A 120 16.02 -0.24 -2.88
N ASP A 121 17.01 0.38 -3.53
CA ASP A 121 18.42 0.23 -3.19
C ASP A 121 18.72 0.82 -1.81
N LEU A 122 18.18 2.00 -1.50
CA LEU A 122 18.29 2.63 -0.17
C LEU A 122 17.71 1.73 0.93
N LEU A 123 16.57 1.10 0.66
CA LEU A 123 15.89 0.19 1.60
C LEU A 123 16.50 -1.22 1.64
N LYS A 124 17.45 -1.52 0.74
CA LYS A 124 17.99 -2.87 0.49
C LYS A 124 16.88 -3.91 0.29
N SER A 125 15.80 -3.49 -0.37
CA SER A 125 14.59 -4.30 -0.56
C SER A 125 14.58 -4.96 -1.93
N LYS A 126 14.24 -6.25 -1.98
CA LYS A 126 14.05 -6.97 -3.25
C LYS A 126 12.70 -6.64 -3.88
N THR A 127 11.70 -6.33 -3.06
CA THR A 127 10.38 -5.83 -3.48
C THR A 127 10.34 -4.31 -3.53
N GLY A 128 9.54 -3.75 -4.43
CA GLY A 128 9.20 -2.33 -4.49
C GLY A 128 7.73 -2.04 -4.25
N THR A 129 6.85 -3.05 -4.29
CA THR A 129 5.41 -2.85 -4.13
C THR A 129 5.06 -2.47 -2.69
N VAL A 130 4.44 -1.31 -2.51
CA VAL A 130 4.00 -0.79 -1.21
C VAL A 130 2.51 -1.09 -1.04
N TRP A 131 2.17 -1.92 -0.07
CA TRP A 131 0.80 -2.34 0.20
C TRP A 131 0.13 -1.48 1.28
N LEU A 132 -1.12 -1.08 1.05
CA LEU A 132 -2.01 -0.52 2.05
C LEU A 132 -3.05 -1.56 2.44
N SER A 133 -3.11 -1.91 3.72
CA SER A 133 -4.08 -2.86 4.24
C SER A 133 -5.34 -2.16 4.79
N ASP A 134 -6.45 -2.88 4.80
CA ASP A 134 -7.64 -2.50 5.55
C ASP A 134 -7.36 -2.29 7.05
N ASP A 135 -6.53 -3.10 7.70
CA ASP A 135 -6.10 -2.89 9.09
C ASP A 135 -5.40 -1.54 9.28
N THR A 136 -4.55 -1.14 8.33
CA THR A 136 -3.96 0.21 8.33
C THR A 136 -5.04 1.27 8.22
N LEU A 137 -6.02 1.12 7.31
CA LEU A 137 -7.14 2.06 7.16
C LEU A 137 -7.96 2.18 8.47
N ILE A 138 -8.35 1.06 9.06
CA ILE A 138 -9.11 0.97 10.32
C ILE A 138 -8.35 1.69 11.45
N LYS A 139 -7.05 1.45 11.58
CA LYS A 139 -6.19 2.18 12.55
C LYS A 139 -6.20 3.68 12.29
N GLN A 140 -6.08 4.09 11.02
CA GLN A 140 -6.08 5.51 10.66
C GLN A 140 -7.43 6.15 11.00
N PHE A 141 -8.56 5.52 10.67
CA PHE A 141 -9.90 6.00 11.02
C PHE A 141 -10.09 6.15 12.53
N ASN A 142 -9.62 5.19 13.32
CA ASN A 142 -9.67 5.32 14.78
C ASN A 142 -8.86 6.52 15.28
N SER A 143 -7.67 6.73 14.70
CA SER A 143 -6.72 7.74 15.17
C SER A 143 -7.04 9.19 14.75
N ARG A 144 -7.92 9.41 13.78
CA ARG A 144 -8.09 10.70 13.07
C ARG A 144 -9.44 11.38 13.28
N ASP A 145 -9.89 11.54 14.52
CA ASP A 145 -11.01 12.44 14.79
C ASP A 145 -10.58 13.90 14.53
N GLY A 146 -11.15 14.53 13.50
CA GLY A 146 -10.99 15.96 13.19
C GLY A 146 -9.82 16.35 12.27
N GLN A 147 -9.17 15.41 11.56
CA GLN A 147 -8.11 15.73 10.57
C GLN A 147 -8.64 15.61 9.13
N ASP A 148 -8.28 16.58 8.28
CA ASP A 148 -8.59 16.56 6.83
C ASP A 148 -7.64 15.63 6.07
N PHE A 149 -7.80 14.31 6.26
CA PHE A 149 -7.03 13.29 5.55
C PHE A 149 -7.95 12.19 5.04
N GLY A 150 -8.46 12.39 3.83
CA GLY A 150 -9.39 11.50 3.14
C GLY A 150 -8.79 10.86 1.89
N LEU A 151 -9.67 10.40 1.00
CA LEU A 151 -9.34 9.74 -0.27
C LEU A 151 -8.29 10.53 -1.08
N GLU A 152 -8.43 11.85 -1.16
CA GLU A 152 -7.50 12.71 -1.90
C GLU A 152 -6.06 12.63 -1.38
N SER A 153 -5.88 12.45 -0.08
CA SER A 153 -4.55 12.27 0.52
C SER A 153 -3.95 10.91 0.18
N TYR A 154 -4.78 9.86 0.11
CA TYR A 154 -4.35 8.51 -0.31
C TYR A 154 -4.00 8.46 -1.79
N ALA A 155 -4.67 9.25 -2.63
CA ALA A 155 -4.36 9.38 -4.05
C ALA A 155 -2.95 9.94 -4.34
N LEU A 156 -2.29 10.52 -3.34
CA LEU A 156 -0.91 11.01 -3.42
C LEU A 156 0.14 9.94 -3.12
N PHE A 157 -0.26 8.78 -2.58
CA PHE A 157 0.67 7.74 -2.14
C PHE A 157 1.60 7.22 -3.24
N PRO A 158 1.13 6.99 -4.49
CA PRO A 158 2.01 6.50 -5.53
C PRO A 158 3.19 7.45 -5.76
N ASP A 159 2.93 8.75 -5.86
CA ASP A 159 3.97 9.75 -6.10
C ASP A 159 4.85 9.98 -4.86
N LEU A 160 4.28 9.85 -3.65
CA LEU A 160 5.00 9.89 -2.38
C LEU A 160 6.05 8.78 -2.27
N PHE A 161 5.69 7.54 -2.63
CA PHE A 161 6.57 6.37 -2.48
C PHE A 161 7.51 6.17 -3.66
N ASN A 162 7.10 6.54 -4.87
CA ASN A 162 7.97 6.43 -6.05
C ASN A 162 9.03 7.55 -6.07
N GLN A 163 8.66 8.78 -5.70
CA GLN A 163 9.54 9.95 -5.81
C GLN A 163 9.51 10.81 -4.54
N PRO A 164 9.94 10.27 -3.38
CA PRO A 164 10.04 11.08 -2.16
C PRO A 164 11.09 12.18 -2.31
N ASP A 165 10.86 13.29 -1.64
CA ASP A 165 11.85 14.36 -1.53
C ASP A 165 12.86 14.08 -0.40
N ILE A 166 12.40 13.44 0.67
CA ILE A 166 13.21 13.06 1.83
C ILE A 166 12.84 11.62 2.23
N VAL A 167 13.84 10.82 2.56
CA VAL A 167 13.65 9.50 3.17
C VAL A 167 14.45 9.41 4.46
N LEU A 168 13.76 9.13 5.57
CA LEU A 168 14.39 8.89 6.87
C LEU A 168 14.23 7.43 7.28
N GLN A 169 15.13 6.94 8.11
CA GLN A 169 15.11 5.57 8.63
C GLN A 169 15.15 5.53 10.16
N ASP A 170 14.31 4.66 10.72
CA ASP A 170 14.34 4.21 12.12
C ASP A 170 14.21 2.68 12.14
N ASN A 171 15.32 1.97 12.35
CA ASN A 171 15.36 0.51 12.34
C ASN A 171 14.76 -0.09 11.05
N ASP A 172 13.60 -0.76 11.15
CA ASP A 172 12.87 -1.40 10.06
C ASP A 172 11.75 -0.53 9.47
N ARG A 173 11.66 0.74 9.91
CA ARG A 173 10.69 1.73 9.46
C ARG A 173 11.37 2.78 8.60
N PHE A 174 10.68 3.14 7.53
CA PHE A 174 11.12 4.19 6.61
C PHE A 174 10.04 5.25 6.50
N TYR A 175 10.49 6.50 6.52
CA TYR A 175 9.65 7.70 6.55
C TYR A 175 9.87 8.44 5.23
N PHE A 176 8.88 8.37 4.35
CA PHE A 176 8.86 9.02 3.06
C PHE A 176 8.16 10.34 3.22
N ILE A 177 8.82 11.43 2.84
CA ILE A 177 8.24 12.77 2.90
C ILE A 177 8.28 13.36 1.50
N LYS A 178 7.13 13.88 1.05
CA LYS A 178 7.01 14.60 -0.22
C LYS A 178 6.25 15.90 -0.04
N ASN A 179 6.79 16.97 -0.61
CA ASN A 179 6.16 18.27 -0.74
C ASN A 179 5.28 18.24 -2.00
N PHE A 180 3.97 18.31 -1.83
CA PHE A 180 3.03 18.61 -2.89
C PHE A 180 2.68 20.09 -2.86
N GLU A 181 2.09 20.61 -3.93
CA GLU A 181 1.79 22.05 -4.07
C GLU A 181 1.00 22.63 -2.88
N LYS A 182 0.07 21.85 -2.33
CA LYS A 182 -0.86 22.30 -1.26
C LYS A 182 -0.52 21.78 0.12
N GLN A 183 0.24 20.69 0.21
CA GLN A 183 0.44 19.96 1.46
C GLN A 183 1.73 19.15 1.42
N ARG A 184 2.26 18.81 2.59
CA ARG A 184 3.39 17.91 2.73
C ARG A 184 2.94 16.64 3.41
N ILE A 185 3.13 15.50 2.75
CA ILE A 185 2.71 14.22 3.26
C ILE A 185 3.92 13.47 3.82
N LEU A 186 3.75 12.92 5.02
CA LEU A 186 4.59 11.87 5.58
C LEU A 186 3.88 10.53 5.42
N GLY A 187 4.53 9.58 4.73
CA GLY A 187 4.17 8.17 4.71
C GLY A 187 5.20 7.35 5.47
N VAL A 188 4.74 6.44 6.32
CA VAL A 188 5.61 5.51 7.05
C VAL A 188 5.34 4.12 6.54
N ILE A 189 6.40 3.46 6.08
CA ILE A 189 6.36 2.07 5.63
C ILE A 189 7.24 1.20 6.50
N LYS A 190 6.89 -0.09 6.57
CA LYS A 190 7.70 -1.13 7.19
C LYS A 190 8.01 -2.20 6.17
N HIS A 191 9.28 -2.58 6.09
CA HIS A 191 9.72 -3.72 5.30
C HIS A 191 9.65 -4.98 6.16
N LEU A 192 8.82 -5.95 5.76
CA LEU A 192 8.74 -7.27 6.39
C LEU A 192 9.67 -8.24 5.67
N SER A 193 10.95 -8.23 6.06
CA SER A 193 12.01 -9.00 5.40
C SER A 193 11.75 -10.51 5.34
N LYS A 194 11.01 -11.09 6.29
CA LYS A 194 10.61 -12.51 6.27
C LYS A 194 9.69 -12.85 5.09
N PHE A 195 8.82 -11.93 4.70
CA PHE A 195 7.83 -12.12 3.64
C PHE A 195 8.18 -11.36 2.36
N ASN A 196 9.26 -10.56 2.39
CA ASN A 196 9.66 -9.67 1.32
C ASN A 196 8.48 -8.81 0.82
N GLU A 197 7.73 -8.23 1.76
CA GLU A 197 6.61 -7.32 1.50
C GLU A 197 6.82 -5.99 2.23
N ILE A 198 6.34 -4.91 1.64
CA ILE A 198 6.37 -3.57 2.23
C ILE A 198 4.94 -3.12 2.52
N PHE A 199 4.69 -2.62 3.73
CA PHE A 199 3.37 -2.15 4.15
C PHE A 199 3.40 -0.71 4.64
N VAL A 200 2.37 0.05 4.28
CA VAL A 200 2.06 1.33 4.91
C VAL A 200 1.61 1.09 6.34
N LEU A 201 2.33 1.69 7.30
CA LEU A 201 1.97 1.69 8.71
C LEU A 201 1.08 2.88 9.06
N SER A 202 1.40 4.05 8.51
CA SER A 202 0.67 5.29 8.76
C SER A 202 0.98 6.31 7.68
N ALA A 203 0.08 7.25 7.47
CA ALA A 203 0.36 8.47 6.73
C ALA A 203 -0.31 9.65 7.42
N ARG A 204 0.22 10.86 7.23
CA ARG A 204 -0.39 12.10 7.70
C ARG A 204 0.21 13.30 6.98
N GLU A 205 -0.47 14.43 7.05
CA GLU A 205 0.16 15.70 6.75
C GLU A 205 1.22 16.04 7.82
N ILE A 206 2.30 16.70 7.41
CA ILE A 206 3.41 17.09 8.30
C ILE A 206 3.90 18.51 7.99
N ASN A 207 4.13 19.31 9.04
CA ASN A 207 4.68 20.66 8.86
C ASN A 207 6.22 20.65 8.83
N ILE A 208 6.82 21.75 8.37
CA ILE A 208 8.28 21.85 8.21
C ILE A 208 9.04 21.74 9.54
N LYS A 209 8.49 22.24 10.64
CA LYS A 209 9.12 22.17 11.97
C LYS A 209 9.23 20.72 12.44
N GLU A 210 8.21 19.91 12.19
CA GLU A 210 8.22 18.47 12.49
C GLU A 210 9.24 17.72 11.62
N VAL A 211 9.35 18.07 10.32
CA VAL A 211 10.36 17.47 9.42
C VAL A 211 11.77 17.70 9.96
N GLU A 212 12.11 18.94 10.31
CA GLU A 212 13.45 19.26 10.85
C GLU A 212 13.72 18.56 12.19
N LYS A 213 12.70 18.46 13.05
CA LYS A 213 12.80 17.66 14.29
C LYS A 213 13.06 16.18 14.02
N MET A 214 12.46 15.62 12.97
CA MET A 214 12.70 14.23 12.57
C MET A 214 14.10 14.02 11.99
N LYS A 215 14.58 14.93 11.15
CA LYS A 215 15.97 14.90 10.62
C LYS A 215 17.02 14.94 11.73
N GLY A 216 16.77 15.66 12.82
CA GLY A 216 17.66 15.69 13.99
C GLY A 216 17.66 14.41 14.83
N LYS A 217 16.72 13.48 14.60
CA LYS A 217 16.55 12.25 15.40
C LYS A 217 16.74 10.96 14.62
N LEU A 218 16.45 10.99 13.32
CA LEU A 218 16.42 9.83 12.45
C LEU A 218 17.55 9.92 11.42
N ALA A 219 17.99 8.76 10.94
CA ALA A 219 18.98 8.73 9.87
C ALA A 219 18.36 9.24 8.57
N VAL A 220 18.91 10.30 7.99
CA VAL A 220 18.54 10.79 6.66
C VAL A 220 19.24 9.92 5.63
N ILE A 221 18.48 9.19 4.81
CA ILE A 221 19.02 8.31 3.76
C ILE A 221 18.70 8.82 2.35
N LYS A 222 17.88 9.87 2.24
CA LYS A 222 17.69 10.73 1.07
C LYS A 222 17.23 12.11 1.52
#